data_AF-D4DTS0-F1
#
_entry.id   AF-D4DTS0-F1
#
_cell.length_a   1.000
_cell.length_b   1.000
_cell.length_c   1.000
_cell.angle_alpha   90.00
_cell.angle_beta   90.00
_cell.angle_gamma   90.00
#
_symmetry.space_group_name_H-M   'P 1'
#
loop_
_entity.id
_entity.type
_entity.pdbx_description
1 polymer ?
#
loop_
_entity_poly.entity_id
_entity_poly.type
_entity_poly.pdbx_seq_one_letter_code
_entity_poly.pdbx_strand_id
1 'polypeptide(L)' 'MNVLQRLNAVLDRKSTGVAKITGHLGGSAWAAQSQTGGNLILTGEAEIGGRVFYDQYTNRITGRAPDLAVTDLPLV' A
#
# COMPACT_ATOMS: atom_id res chain seq x y z
N MET A 1 -12.43 -17.52 -21.98
CA MET A 1 -11.69 -16.49 -21.19
C MET A 1 -10.39 -16.16 -21.89
N ASN A 2 -10.11 -14.87 -22.11
CA ASN A 2 -9.00 -14.36 -22.95
C ASN A 2 -7.78 -13.97 -22.07
N VAL A 3 -6.56 -14.17 -22.60
CA VAL A 3 -5.27 -13.75 -22.01
C VAL A 3 -5.25 -12.28 -21.57
N LEU A 4 -5.88 -11.37 -22.30
CA LEU A 4 -6.06 -9.96 -21.95
C LEU A 4 -6.83 -9.76 -20.64
N GLN A 5 -7.85 -10.58 -20.36
CA GLN A 5 -8.59 -10.50 -19.09
C GLN A 5 -7.73 -10.98 -17.92
N ARG A 6 -6.85 -11.96 -18.14
CA ARG A 6 -5.87 -12.40 -17.14
C ARG A 6 -4.78 -11.36 -16.92
N LEU A 7 -4.28 -10.74 -17.99
CA LEU A 7 -3.30 -9.67 -17.91
C LEU A 7 -3.87 -8.46 -17.16
N ASN A 8 -5.10 -8.04 -17.49
CA ASN A 8 -5.78 -6.97 -16.76
C ASN A 8 -6.03 -7.35 -15.30
N ALA A 9 -6.44 -8.58 -14.99
CA ALA A 9 -6.59 -9.00 -13.59
C ALA A 9 -5.26 -9.00 -12.80
N VAL A 10 -4.13 -9.25 -13.48
CA VAL A 10 -2.77 -9.15 -12.88
C VAL A 10 -2.32 -7.69 -12.75
N LEU A 11 -2.69 -6.82 -13.70
CA LEU A 11 -2.38 -5.39 -13.67
C LEU A 11 -3.29 -4.60 -12.71
N ASP A 12 -4.57 -4.95 -12.59
CA ASP A 12 -5.51 -4.37 -11.62
C ASP A 12 -5.11 -4.74 -10.19
N ARG A 13 -4.54 -5.93 -9.98
CA ARG A 13 -3.89 -6.32 -8.71
C ARG A 13 -2.73 -5.38 -8.34
N LYS A 14 -2.20 -4.61 -9.29
CA LYS A 14 -1.01 -3.76 -9.13
C LYS A 14 -1.30 -2.37 -8.55
N SER A 15 -2.56 -1.98 -8.35
CA SER A 15 -2.88 -0.71 -7.68
C SER A 15 -2.84 -0.79 -6.15
N THR A 16 -2.20 -1.82 -5.58
CA THR A 16 -1.92 -1.87 -4.14
C THR A 16 -0.53 -1.31 -3.90
N GLY A 17 -0.43 -0.23 -3.12
CA GLY A 17 0.82 0.34 -2.64
C GLY A 17 1.12 -0.11 -1.21
N VAL A 18 2.35 0.14 -0.77
CA VAL A 18 2.76 -0.03 0.63
C VAL A 18 3.27 1.31 1.15
N ALA A 19 2.84 1.68 2.35
CA ALA A 19 3.28 2.89 3.02
C ALA A 19 3.53 2.67 4.52
N LYS A 20 4.43 3.46 5.09
CA LYS A 20 4.66 3.54 6.54
C LYS A 20 3.88 4.72 7.11
N ILE A 21 3.09 4.49 8.15
CA ILE A 21 2.36 5.55 8.85
C ILE A 21 3.34 6.40 9.67
N THR A 22 3.30 7.72 9.46
CA THR A 22 4.20 8.69 10.10
C THR A 22 3.48 9.65 11.04
N GLY A 23 2.15 9.77 10.96
CA GLY A 23 1.36 10.64 11.83
C GLY A 23 -0.14 10.34 11.79
N HIS A 24 -0.86 10.68 12.85
CA HIS A 24 -2.33 10.70 12.88
C HIS A 24 -2.82 12.12 12.58
N LEU A 25 -3.78 12.25 11.66
CA LEU A 25 -4.32 13.55 11.24
C LEU A 25 -5.72 13.82 11.82
N GLY A 26 -6.24 12.92 12.65
CA GLY A 26 -7.59 12.99 13.20
C GLY A 26 -8.60 12.16 12.41
N GLY A 27 -9.66 11.71 13.10
CA GLY A 27 -10.64 10.77 12.53
C GLY A 27 -9.96 9.51 11.99
N SER A 28 -10.31 9.13 10.76
CA SER A 28 -9.74 7.98 10.04
C SER A 28 -8.61 8.36 9.08
N ALA A 29 -8.01 9.55 9.21
CA ALA A 29 -6.96 10.03 8.31
C ALA A 29 -5.55 9.92 8.93
N TRP A 30 -4.58 9.54 8.09
CA TRP A 30 -3.21 9.26 8.48
C TRP A 30 -2.21 9.89 7.51
N ALA A 31 -1.16 10.49 8.05
CA ALA A 31 0.02 10.83 7.27
C ALA A 31 0.88 9.57 7.10
N ALA A 32 1.35 9.32 5.88
CA ALA A 32 2.15 8.16 5.55
C ALA A 32 3.25 8.50 4.54
N GLN A 33 4.28 7.66 4.50
CA GLN A 33 5.33 7.71 3.49
C GLN A 33 5.28 6.43 2.65
N SER A 34 5.18 6.56 1.32
CA SER A 34 5.24 5.43 0.39
C SER A 34 6.61 4.74 0.48
N GLN A 35 6.69 3.50 -0.01
CA GLN A 35 7.99 2.82 -0.16
C GLN A 35 9.00 3.58 -1.03
N THR A 36 8.53 4.41 -1.97
CA THR A 36 9.38 5.25 -2.82
C THR A 36 9.78 6.59 -2.17
N GLY A 37 9.36 6.85 -0.93
CA GLY A 37 9.70 8.05 -0.17
C GLY A 37 8.72 9.22 -0.32
N GLY A 38 7.64 9.06 -1.09
CA GLY A 38 6.62 10.08 -1.30
C GLY A 38 5.69 10.22 -0.10
N ASN A 39 5.30 11.45 0.24
CA ASN A 39 4.33 11.70 1.31
C ASN A 39 2.90 11.50 0.79
N LEU A 40 2.09 10.82 1.59
CA LEU A 40 0.71 10.44 1.29
C LEU A 40 -0.20 10.77 2.47
N ILE A 41 -1.48 11.00 2.16
CA ILE A 41 -2.55 10.99 3.14
C ILE A 41 -3.40 9.75 2.85
N LEU A 42 -3.51 8.87 3.85
CA LEU A 42 -4.28 7.63 3.75
C LEU A 42 -5.50 7.69 4.66
N THR A 43 -6.55 6.94 4.30
CA THR A 43 -7.77 6.82 5.10
C THR A 43 -8.08 5.38 5.47
N GLY A 44 -8.53 5.17 6.72
CA GLY A 44 -8.89 3.85 7.24
C GLY A 44 -8.28 3.58 8.61
N GLU A 45 -8.17 2.30 8.94
CA GLU A 45 -7.58 1.84 10.19
C GLU A 45 -6.08 1.66 10.04
N ALA A 46 -5.31 2.30 10.91
CA ALA A 46 -3.85 2.23 10.93
C ALA A 46 -3.33 2.43 12.35
N GLU A 47 -2.03 2.23 12.51
CA GLU A 47 -1.31 2.50 13.74
C GLU A 47 -0.04 3.29 13.41
N ILE A 48 0.32 4.23 14.29
CA ILE A 48 1.51 5.05 14.12
C ILE A 48 2.77 4.18 14.02
N GLY A 49 3.63 4.44 13.03
CA GLY A 49 4.84 3.65 12.78
C GLY A 49 4.61 2.32 12.04
N GLY A 50 3.37 1.84 11.96
CA GLY A 50 3.01 0.61 11.25
C GLY A 50 3.10 0.74 9.73
N ARG A 51 3.25 -0.40 9.05
CA ARG A 51 3.14 -0.47 7.59
C ARG A 51 1.76 -0.94 7.17
N VAL A 52 1.25 -0.39 6.09
CA VAL A 52 -0.07 -0.71 5.55
C VAL A 52 -0.02 -0.93 4.04
N PHE A 53 -0.91 -1.79 3.56
CA PHE A 53 -1.31 -1.82 2.16
C PHE A 53 -2.39 -0.77 1.94
N TYR A 54 -2.35 -0.10 0.79
CA TYR A 54 -3.36 0.87 0.41
C TYR A 54 -3.68 0.79 -1.08
N ASP A 55 -4.89 1.16 -1.46
CA ASP A 55 -5.29 1.33 -2.85
C ASP A 55 -4.75 2.67 -3.37
N GLN A 56 -3.95 2.66 -4.45
CA GLN A 56 -3.24 3.83 -4.94
C GLN A 56 -4.15 4.86 -5.63
N TYR A 57 -5.37 4.46 -6.03
CA TYR A 57 -6.32 5.38 -6.66
C TYR A 57 -7.17 6.12 -5.62
N THR A 58 -7.53 5.43 -4.54
CA THR A 58 -8.46 5.94 -3.52
C THR A 58 -7.78 6.34 -2.23
N ASN A 59 -6.49 6.02 -2.06
CA ASN A 59 -5.72 6.20 -0.82
C ASN A 59 -6.37 5.55 0.40
N ARG A 60 -7.17 4.51 0.19
CA ARG A 60 -7.79 3.73 1.27
C ARG A 60 -6.86 2.63 1.73
N ILE A 61 -6.69 2.52 3.04
CA ILE A 61 -5.97 1.43 3.68
C ILE A 61 -6.80 0.15 3.48
N THR A 62 -6.16 -0.86 2.92
CA THR A 62 -6.78 -2.16 2.63
C THR A 62 -6.35 -3.25 3.61
N GLY A 63 -5.29 -3.01 4.38
CA GLY A 63 -4.84 -3.91 5.44
C GLY A 63 -3.47 -3.54 6.00
N ARG A 64 -3.05 -4.28 7.02
CA ARG A 64 -1.69 -4.16 7.56
C ARG A 64 -0.69 -4.85 6.64
N ALA A 65 0.43 -4.20 6.41
CA ALA A 65 1.56 -4.79 5.71
C ALA A 65 2.60 -5.26 6.73
N PRO A 66 3.28 -6.38 6.47
CA PRO A 66 4.35 -6.84 7.35
C PRO A 66 5.49 -5.83 7.38
N ASP A 67 6.12 -5.67 8.54
CA ASP A 67 7.37 -4.92 8.68
C ASP A 67 8.57 -5.79 8.26
N LEU A 68 8.49 -6.30 7.03
CA LEU A 68 9.55 -7.06 6.39
C LEU A 68 10.29 -6.11 5.44
N ALA A 69 11.61 -6.05 5.58
CA ALA A 69 12.44 -5.57 4.50
C ALA A 69 12.22 -6.52 3.32
N VAL A 70 11.54 -6.06 2.27
CA VAL A 70 11.45 -6.80 1.01
C VAL A 70 12.88 -6.92 0.50
N THR A 71 13.51 -8.06 0.77
CA THR A 71 14.77 -8.46 0.17
C THR A 71 14.37 -9.02 -1.18
N ASP A 72 14.87 -8.47 -2.28
CA ASP A 72 14.62 -9.01 -3.61
C ASP A 72 14.84 -10.52 -3.59
N LEU A 73 13.83 -11.27 -4.06
CA LEU A 73 13.99 -12.70 -4.29
C LEU A 73 15.07 -12.85 -5.35
N PRO A 74 16.20 -13.53 -5.08
CA PRO A 74 17.16 -13.81 -6.12
C PRO A 74 16.43 -14.64 -7.18
N LEU A 75 16.42 -14.15 -8.42
CA LEU A 75 16.07 -14.96 -9.57
C LEU A 75 17.15 -16.04 -9.66
N VAL A 76 16.81 -17.26 -9.21
CA VAL A 76 17.64 -18.46 -9.39
C VAL A 76 17.33 -19.07 -10.75
#